data_AF-A0A7R9U1V1-F1
#
_entry.id   AF-A0A7R9U1V1-F1
#
_cell.length_a   1.000
_cell.length_b   1.000
_cell.length_c   1.000
_cell.angle_alpha   90.00
_cell.angle_beta   90.00
_cell.angle_gamma   90.00
#
_symmetry.space_group_name_H-M   'P 1'
#
loop_
_entity.id
_entity.type
_entity.pdbx_description
1 polymer ?
#
loop_
_entity_poly.entity_id
_entity_poly.type
_entity_poly.pdbx_seq_one_letter_code
_entity_poly.pdbx_strand_id
1 'polypeptide(L)'
;AEGDALRVGVLDGALAEATVRALTADGGVELTVAASDSREAHSQLHRPRTSVLLAVPRPKVLRRLWAPLAAMGVREVRLTAAARVERSYFSSRALDEDTRARELTRGLEQAGCDTRVPPVHVHRHLRTAARAAADEAGEGALLVLAHPACAAGLEDVAPRLSELAATARPGANAVVAIGPEGGWQAHELAMLRDEFGFRPAHIGARTLTTEAAVVALLAVLKEGLGDAP
;
A
#
# COMPACT_ATOMS: atom_id res chain seq x y z
N ALA A 1 29.34 14.71 -1.57
CA ALA A 1 30.51 15.48 -1.09
C ALA A 1 30.02 16.71 -0.35
N GLU A 2 30.92 17.42 0.33
CA GLU A 2 30.59 18.74 0.88
C GLU A 2 30.04 19.64 -0.22
N GLY A 3 28.95 20.35 0.07
CA GLY A 3 28.20 21.16 -0.89
C GLY A 3 27.09 20.43 -1.63
N ASP A 4 26.98 19.09 -1.54
CA ASP A 4 25.89 18.36 -2.20
C ASP A 4 24.54 18.68 -1.53
N ALA A 5 23.50 18.82 -2.35
CA ALA A 5 22.12 18.95 -1.89
C ALA A 5 21.46 17.57 -1.74
N LEU A 6 20.73 17.41 -0.65
CA LEU A 6 19.98 16.21 -0.30
C LEU A 6 18.55 16.59 0.06
N ARG A 7 17.63 15.67 -0.20
CA ARG A 7 16.30 15.72 0.42
C ARG A 7 16.36 14.98 1.73
N VAL A 8 15.83 15.59 2.78
CA VAL A 8 15.73 15.01 4.12
C VAL A 8 14.31 15.15 4.63
N GLY A 9 13.93 14.30 5.56
CA GLY A 9 12.63 14.37 6.19
C GLY A 9 12.64 13.74 7.57
N VAL A 10 11.69 14.17 8.39
CA VAL A 10 11.35 13.49 9.65
C VAL A 10 10.16 12.58 9.37
N LEU A 11 10.22 11.32 9.81
CA LEU A 11 9.09 10.40 9.69
C LEU A 11 7.84 11.02 10.31
N ASP A 12 6.72 10.95 9.58
CA ASP A 12 5.45 11.61 9.91
C ASP A 12 5.58 13.13 10.17
N GLY A 13 6.63 13.75 9.64
CA GLY A 13 6.97 15.16 9.80
C GLY A 13 7.20 15.86 8.46
N ALA A 14 7.98 16.95 8.47
CA ALA A 14 8.24 17.74 7.28
C ALA A 14 9.32 17.13 6.38
N LEU A 15 9.21 17.41 5.08
CA LEU A 15 10.31 17.33 4.13
C LEU A 15 11.08 18.65 4.12
N ALA A 16 12.38 18.57 3.88
CA ALA A 16 13.24 19.72 3.70
C ALA A 16 14.37 19.39 2.71
N GLU A 17 14.95 20.45 2.15
CA GLU A 17 16.25 20.35 1.50
C GLU A 17 17.35 20.59 2.52
N ALA A 18 18.45 19.86 2.37
CA ALA A 18 19.64 20.03 3.18
C ALA A 18 20.89 20.04 2.30
N THR A 19 21.92 20.75 2.76
CA THR A 19 23.23 20.74 2.11
C THR A 19 24.24 20.06 3.01
N VAL A 20 25.07 19.19 2.45
CA VAL A 20 26.18 18.56 3.16
C VAL A 20 27.18 19.63 3.55
N ARG A 21 27.33 19.87 4.85
CA ARG A 21 28.26 20.87 5.40
C ARG A 21 29.65 20.29 5.58
N ALA A 22 29.73 19.10 6.16
CA ALA A 22 30.99 18.43 6.44
C ALA A 22 30.81 16.91 6.47
N LEU A 23 31.86 16.18 6.08
CA LEU A 23 31.98 14.74 6.33
C LEU A 23 32.94 14.53 7.50
N THR A 24 32.49 13.86 8.56
CA THR A 24 33.31 13.65 9.75
C THR A 24 34.25 12.45 9.59
N ALA A 25 35.36 12.45 10.32
CA ALA A 25 36.40 11.41 10.19
C ALA A 25 35.92 10.00 10.59
N ASP A 26 34.86 9.89 11.38
CA ASP A 26 34.18 8.66 11.79
C ASP A 26 33.06 8.22 10.82
N GLY A 27 32.86 8.93 9.70
CA GLY A 27 31.88 8.59 8.67
C GLY A 27 30.49 9.19 8.87
N GLY A 28 30.34 10.12 9.82
CA GLY A 28 29.14 10.94 9.98
C GLY A 28 29.03 12.05 8.93
N VAL A 29 27.83 12.65 8.84
CA VAL A 29 27.52 13.72 7.89
C VAL A 29 26.84 14.86 8.64
N GLU A 30 27.43 16.05 8.61
CA GLU A 30 26.78 17.27 9.10
C GLU A 30 25.97 17.91 7.99
N LEU A 31 24.72 18.28 8.30
CA LEU A 31 23.78 18.86 7.35
C LEU A 31 23.33 20.25 7.80
N THR A 32 23.29 21.19 6.85
CA THR A 32 22.55 22.44 7.03
C THR A 32 21.17 22.25 6.41
N VAL A 33 20.12 22.24 7.23
CA VAL A 33 18.74 22.08 6.77
C VAL A 33 18.14 23.45 6.47
N ALA A 34 17.51 23.60 5.31
CA ALA A 34 16.81 24.82 4.96
C ALA A 34 15.68 25.10 5.98
N ALA A 35 15.59 26.34 6.45
CA ALA A 35 14.51 26.75 7.34
C ALA A 35 13.18 26.60 6.60
N SER A 36 12.29 25.80 7.16
CA SER A 36 10.94 25.56 6.65
C SER A 36 9.98 25.55 7.84
N ASP A 37 8.78 26.13 7.67
CA ASP A 37 7.72 25.89 8.65
C ASP A 37 7.27 24.44 8.53
N SER A 38 7.85 23.60 9.39
CA SER A 38 7.64 22.16 9.39
C SER A 38 6.15 21.74 9.47
N ARG A 39 5.30 22.55 10.11
CA ARG A 39 3.86 22.23 10.21
C ARG A 39 3.16 22.49 8.88
N GLU A 40 3.47 23.61 8.24
CA GLU A 40 2.92 23.96 6.94
C GLU A 40 3.39 22.96 5.87
N ALA A 41 4.68 22.65 5.83
CA ALA A 41 5.27 21.67 4.92
C ALA A 41 4.66 20.27 5.09
N HIS A 42 4.43 19.81 6.32
CA HIS A 42 3.78 18.52 6.56
C HIS A 42 2.29 18.53 6.16
N SER A 43 1.58 19.64 6.37
CA SER A 43 0.16 19.76 6.00
C SER A 43 -0.07 19.74 4.49
N GLN A 44 0.93 20.15 3.72
CA GLN A 44 0.93 20.13 2.25
C GLN A 44 1.24 18.75 1.67
N LEU A 45 1.71 17.79 2.48
CA LEU A 45 1.91 16.42 2.01
C LEU A 45 0.58 15.81 1.57
N HIS A 46 0.52 15.42 0.30
CA HIS A 46 -0.58 14.69 -0.28
C HIS A 46 -0.92 13.46 0.57
N ARG A 47 -2.20 13.26 0.86
CA ARG A 47 -2.66 12.06 1.58
C ARG A 47 -3.09 11.02 0.57
N PRO A 48 -2.42 9.84 0.54
CA PRO A 48 -2.86 8.75 -0.31
C PRO A 48 -4.31 8.36 -0.08
N ARG A 49 -4.99 7.96 -1.16
CA ARG A 49 -6.41 7.56 -1.13
C ARG A 49 -6.61 6.05 -1.13
N THR A 50 -5.58 5.29 -1.48
CA THR A 50 -5.69 3.84 -1.69
C THR A 50 -5.17 3.06 -0.50
N SER A 51 -6.05 2.31 0.17
CA SER A 51 -5.71 1.32 1.20
C SER A 51 -5.56 -0.08 0.61
N VAL A 52 -4.74 -0.92 1.22
CA VAL A 52 -4.53 -2.31 0.79
C VAL A 52 -5.07 -3.28 1.84
N LEU A 53 -6.02 -4.13 1.46
CA LEU A 53 -6.41 -5.32 2.23
C LEU A 53 -5.67 -6.53 1.65
N LEU A 54 -4.61 -6.98 2.32
CA LEU A 54 -3.71 -8.01 1.82
C LEU A 54 -3.84 -9.29 2.66
N ALA A 55 -4.26 -10.39 2.05
CA ALA A 55 -4.06 -11.69 2.66
C ALA A 55 -2.57 -11.94 2.83
N VAL A 56 -2.13 -12.28 4.04
CA VAL A 56 -0.69 -12.38 4.36
C VAL A 56 -0.02 -13.35 3.40
N PRO A 57 0.88 -12.88 2.52
CA PRO A 57 1.60 -13.75 1.61
C PRO A 57 2.72 -14.45 2.38
N ARG A 58 3.48 -15.30 1.70
CA ARG A 58 4.66 -15.95 2.30
C ARG A 58 5.60 -14.92 2.93
N PRO A 59 6.25 -15.21 4.07
CA PRO A 59 7.07 -14.23 4.79
C PRO A 59 8.14 -13.54 3.94
N LYS A 60 8.77 -14.27 3.01
CA LYS A 60 9.76 -13.72 2.07
C LYS A 60 9.16 -12.68 1.12
N VAL A 61 7.93 -12.91 0.67
CA VAL A 61 7.16 -12.01 -0.21
C VAL A 61 6.74 -10.78 0.58
N LEU A 62 6.13 -10.99 1.76
CA LEU A 62 5.69 -9.89 2.62
C LEU A 62 6.83 -8.92 2.95
N ARG A 63 8.00 -9.44 3.34
CA ARG A 63 9.17 -8.60 3.64
C ARG A 63 9.59 -7.73 2.45
N ARG A 64 9.44 -8.24 1.21
CA ARG A 64 9.77 -7.51 -0.02
C ARG A 64 8.71 -6.50 -0.43
N LEU A 65 7.50 -6.61 0.10
CA LEU A 65 6.38 -5.74 -0.23
C LEU A 65 6.36 -4.45 0.57
N TRP A 66 6.98 -4.39 1.75
CA TRP A 66 6.95 -3.19 2.59
C TRP A 66 7.49 -1.94 1.89
N ALA A 67 8.69 -1.99 1.34
CA ALA A 67 9.27 -0.86 0.61
C ALA A 67 8.39 -0.43 -0.59
N PRO A 68 7.98 -1.32 -1.51
CA PRO A 68 7.07 -0.96 -2.59
C PRO A 68 5.72 -0.40 -2.14
N LEU A 69 5.13 -0.90 -1.06
CA LEU A 69 3.87 -0.38 -0.51
C LEU A 69 4.03 1.07 -0.05
N ALA A 70 5.11 1.39 0.67
CA ALA A 70 5.40 2.76 1.07
C ALA A 70 5.76 3.66 -0.12
N ALA A 71 6.60 3.18 -1.03
CA ALA A 71 7.04 3.94 -2.21
C ALA A 71 5.89 4.28 -3.17
N MET A 72 4.91 3.38 -3.28
CA MET A 72 3.69 3.63 -4.05
C MET A 72 2.73 4.60 -3.35
N GLY A 73 3.00 5.00 -2.10
CA GLY A 73 2.15 5.88 -1.30
C GLY A 73 0.77 5.26 -1.11
N VAL A 74 0.67 4.23 -0.26
CA VAL A 74 -0.61 3.68 0.19
C VAL A 74 -1.09 4.39 1.44
N ARG A 75 -2.42 4.51 1.61
CA ARG A 75 -3.01 5.12 2.79
C ARG A 75 -2.74 4.30 4.04
N GLU A 76 -2.88 2.98 3.93
CA GLU A 76 -2.67 2.02 5.00
C GLU A 76 -2.59 0.59 4.42
N VAL A 77 -2.09 -0.34 5.23
CA VAL A 77 -2.06 -1.77 4.90
C VAL A 77 -2.76 -2.57 5.99
N ARG A 78 -3.82 -3.29 5.63
CA ARG A 78 -4.51 -4.23 6.51
C ARG A 78 -4.17 -5.64 6.08
N LEU A 79 -3.39 -6.33 6.89
CA LEU A 79 -3.07 -7.73 6.73
C LEU A 79 -4.18 -8.59 7.29
N THR A 80 -4.50 -9.68 6.58
CA THR A 80 -5.54 -10.61 6.99
C THR A 80 -5.18 -12.08 6.78
N ALA A 81 -5.81 -12.95 7.55
CA ALA A 81 -5.85 -14.38 7.22
C ALA A 81 -6.76 -14.60 6.01
N ALA A 82 -6.51 -15.70 5.31
CA ALA A 82 -7.40 -16.28 4.32
C ALA A 82 -7.30 -17.81 4.44
N ALA A 83 -8.24 -18.54 3.83
CA ALA A 83 -8.31 -19.99 3.93
C ALA A 83 -7.02 -20.70 3.46
N ARG A 84 -6.29 -20.10 2.51
CA ARG A 84 -5.03 -20.63 1.96
C ARG A 84 -3.77 -20.00 2.58
N VAL A 85 -3.91 -19.24 3.67
CA VAL A 85 -2.77 -18.64 4.40
C VAL A 85 -2.40 -19.53 5.57
N GLU A 86 -1.11 -19.87 5.67
CA GLU A 86 -0.60 -20.61 6.82
C GLU A 86 -0.58 -19.73 8.08
N ARG A 87 -1.08 -20.27 9.19
CA ARG A 87 -1.13 -19.56 10.49
C ARG A 87 0.26 -19.11 10.97
N SER A 88 1.31 -19.86 10.63
CA SER A 88 2.71 -19.60 10.97
C SER A 88 3.23 -18.29 10.37
N TYR A 89 2.68 -17.82 9.24
CA TYR A 89 3.16 -16.61 8.57
C TYR A 89 3.00 -15.36 9.45
N PHE A 90 1.98 -15.35 10.30
CA PHE A 90 1.73 -14.26 11.24
C PHE A 90 2.72 -14.16 12.41
N SER A 91 3.53 -15.19 12.63
CA SER A 91 4.59 -15.20 13.63
C SER A 91 5.97 -15.05 12.99
N SER A 92 6.01 -14.71 11.70
CA SER A 92 7.25 -14.56 10.96
C SER A 92 7.92 -13.21 11.21
N ARG A 93 9.25 -13.18 11.09
CA ARG A 93 10.05 -11.94 11.22
C ARG A 93 9.72 -10.86 10.21
N ALA A 94 8.97 -11.20 9.14
CA ALA A 94 8.51 -10.22 8.18
C ALA A 94 7.50 -9.23 8.79
N LEU A 95 6.89 -9.57 9.93
CA LEU A 95 5.95 -8.74 10.68
C LEU A 95 6.58 -8.05 11.89
N ASP A 96 7.83 -8.37 12.22
CA ASP A 96 8.54 -7.72 13.32
C ASP A 96 8.58 -6.21 13.07
N GLU A 97 8.35 -5.43 14.12
CA GLU A 97 8.25 -3.98 14.03
C GLU A 97 9.51 -3.34 13.43
N ASP A 98 10.69 -3.76 13.88
CA ASP A 98 11.98 -3.29 13.33
C ASP A 98 12.12 -3.59 11.83
N THR A 99 11.76 -4.81 11.42
CA THR A 99 11.86 -5.20 10.00
C THR A 99 10.90 -4.39 9.16
N ARG A 100 9.66 -4.21 9.62
CA ARG A 100 8.66 -3.41 8.93
C ARG A 100 9.07 -1.94 8.87
N ALA A 101 9.47 -1.34 9.99
CA ALA A 101 9.88 0.06 10.08
C ALA A 101 11.02 0.34 9.09
N ARG A 102 12.09 -0.46 9.13
CA ARG A 102 13.23 -0.32 8.22
C ARG A 102 12.83 -0.37 6.75
N GLU A 103 12.03 -1.36 6.33
CA GLU A 103 11.66 -1.51 4.92
C GLU A 103 10.65 -0.43 4.47
N LEU A 104 9.72 -0.01 5.33
CA LEU A 104 8.81 1.10 5.04
C LEU A 104 9.58 2.41 4.88
N THR A 105 10.50 2.72 5.81
CA THR A 105 11.38 3.89 5.71
C THR A 105 12.18 3.88 4.43
N ARG A 106 12.76 2.74 4.05
CA ARG A 106 13.47 2.57 2.77
C ARG A 106 12.58 2.89 1.56
N GLY A 107 11.30 2.50 1.60
CA GLY A 107 10.35 2.82 0.54
C GLY A 107 10.04 4.32 0.46
N LEU A 108 9.91 4.99 1.60
CA LEU A 108 9.73 6.45 1.65
C LEU A 108 10.96 7.21 1.14
N GLU A 109 12.17 6.78 1.54
CA GLU A 109 13.43 7.33 1.04
C GLU A 109 13.53 7.23 -0.49
N GLN A 110 13.08 6.11 -1.06
CA GLN A 110 13.03 5.90 -2.51
C GLN A 110 12.00 6.80 -3.22
N ALA A 111 10.84 7.04 -2.60
CA ALA A 111 9.84 7.95 -3.14
C ALA A 111 10.34 9.40 -3.12
N GLY A 112 11.01 9.81 -2.03
CA GLY A 112 11.64 11.12 -1.89
C GLY A 112 10.67 12.31 -1.89
N CYS A 113 9.37 12.06 -1.76
CA CYS A 113 8.30 13.06 -1.78
C CYS A 113 7.25 12.88 -0.67
N ASP A 114 7.43 11.91 0.22
CA ASP A 114 6.54 11.67 1.36
C ASP A 114 7.35 11.22 2.59
N THR A 115 6.84 11.54 3.76
CA THR A 115 7.38 11.12 5.06
C THR A 115 6.36 10.35 5.89
N ARG A 116 5.11 10.26 5.42
CA ARG A 116 4.01 9.57 6.13
C ARG A 116 4.24 8.07 6.06
N VAL A 117 4.49 7.45 7.20
CA VAL A 117 4.62 5.99 7.26
C VAL A 117 3.22 5.38 7.18
N PRO A 118 2.93 4.48 6.21
CA PRO A 118 1.61 3.89 6.12
C PRO A 118 1.35 3.01 7.36
N PRO A 119 0.25 3.22 8.09
CA PRO A 119 -0.10 2.38 9.22
C PRO A 119 -0.39 0.95 8.76
N VAL A 120 0.01 -0.01 9.60
CA VAL A 120 -0.15 -1.44 9.32
C VAL A 120 -0.97 -2.11 10.40
N HIS A 121 -2.09 -2.71 10.01
CA HIS A 121 -2.98 -3.43 10.91
C HIS A 121 -2.95 -4.92 10.60
N VAL A 122 -2.85 -5.77 11.64
CA VAL A 122 -2.81 -7.23 11.48
C VAL A 122 -4.08 -7.84 12.05
N HIS A 123 -4.89 -8.43 11.18
CA HIS A 123 -6.14 -9.10 11.51
C HIS A 123 -6.01 -10.60 11.33
N ARG A 124 -6.53 -11.38 12.27
CA ARG A 124 -6.53 -12.85 12.21
C ARG A 124 -7.74 -13.42 11.46
N HIS A 125 -8.69 -12.57 11.08
CA HIS A 125 -9.94 -12.97 10.44
C HIS A 125 -10.29 -12.02 9.29
N LEU A 126 -10.56 -12.59 8.11
CA LEU A 126 -10.90 -11.84 6.89
C LEU A 126 -12.10 -10.92 7.07
N ARG A 127 -13.17 -11.43 7.68
CA ARG A 127 -14.40 -10.64 7.90
C ARG A 127 -14.14 -9.39 8.73
N THR A 128 -13.34 -9.50 9.79
CA THR A 128 -12.96 -8.36 10.64
C THR A 128 -12.11 -7.35 9.88
N ALA A 129 -11.14 -7.83 9.10
CA ALA A 129 -10.27 -6.99 8.30
C ALA A 129 -11.04 -6.25 7.20
N ALA A 130 -11.94 -6.94 6.49
CA ALA A 130 -12.76 -6.38 5.42
C ALA A 130 -13.73 -5.32 5.94
N ARG A 131 -14.38 -5.58 7.09
CA ARG A 131 -15.20 -4.58 7.78
C ARG A 131 -14.40 -3.33 8.12
N ALA A 132 -13.28 -3.50 8.83
CA ALA A 132 -12.44 -2.38 9.23
C ALA A 132 -11.90 -1.57 8.03
N ALA A 133 -11.59 -2.24 6.93
CA ALA A 133 -11.14 -1.57 5.70
C ALA A 133 -12.26 -0.75 5.05
N ALA A 134 -13.46 -1.31 4.93
CA ALA A 134 -14.61 -0.62 4.36
C ALA A 134 -15.05 0.58 5.23
N ASP A 135 -15.10 0.38 6.55
CA ASP A 135 -15.48 1.42 7.51
C ASP A 135 -14.49 2.61 7.48
N GLU A 136 -13.17 2.33 7.47
CA GLU A 136 -12.13 3.36 7.42
C GLU A 136 -12.10 4.13 6.09
N ALA A 137 -12.39 3.44 4.98
CA ALA A 137 -12.42 4.07 3.67
C ALA A 137 -13.60 5.06 3.54
N GLY A 138 -14.68 4.81 4.29
CA GLY A 138 -15.84 5.70 4.37
C GLY A 138 -16.84 5.54 3.24
N GLU A 139 -17.91 6.31 3.31
CA GLU A 139 -19.06 6.17 2.41
C GLU A 139 -18.71 6.46 0.94
N GLY A 140 -19.07 5.51 0.08
CA GLY A 140 -18.81 5.51 -1.36
C GLY A 140 -17.33 5.57 -1.75
N ALA A 141 -16.48 5.01 -0.90
CA ALA A 141 -15.19 4.49 -1.32
C ALA A 141 -15.32 3.40 -2.38
N LEU A 142 -14.33 3.29 -3.25
CA LEU A 142 -14.23 2.20 -4.22
C LEU A 142 -13.62 0.96 -3.58
N LEU A 143 -14.42 -0.06 -3.34
CA LEU A 143 -13.95 -1.35 -2.82
C LEU A 143 -13.70 -2.32 -3.97
N VAL A 144 -12.45 -2.73 -4.16
CA VAL A 144 -11.99 -3.54 -5.30
C VAL A 144 -11.55 -4.91 -4.84
N LEU A 145 -12.13 -5.95 -5.42
CA LEU A 145 -11.68 -7.33 -5.25
C LEU A 145 -10.80 -7.72 -6.43
N ALA A 146 -9.48 -7.71 -6.22
CA ALA A 146 -8.54 -8.11 -7.26
C ALA A 146 -8.58 -9.63 -7.46
N HIS A 147 -9.00 -10.06 -8.65
CA HIS A 147 -9.07 -11.47 -9.01
C HIS A 147 -8.56 -11.68 -10.44
N PRO A 148 -7.71 -12.70 -10.70
CA PRO A 148 -7.22 -12.97 -12.04
C PRO A 148 -8.38 -13.28 -13.01
N ALA A 149 -8.36 -12.69 -14.20
CA ALA A 149 -9.42 -12.90 -15.19
C ALA A 149 -9.53 -14.37 -15.65
N CYS A 150 -8.43 -15.14 -15.58
CA CYS A 150 -8.44 -16.56 -15.92
C CYS A 150 -8.93 -17.48 -14.79
N ALA A 151 -9.04 -16.95 -13.56
CA ALA A 151 -9.52 -17.69 -12.39
C ALA A 151 -11.04 -17.51 -12.20
N ALA A 152 -11.57 -16.36 -12.62
CA ALA A 152 -12.97 -16.26 -13.01
C ALA A 152 -13.16 -17.14 -14.24
N GLY A 153 -14.19 -18.00 -14.25
CA GLY A 153 -14.53 -18.76 -15.45
C GLY A 153 -14.75 -17.83 -16.65
N LEU A 154 -14.74 -18.37 -17.87
CA LEU A 154 -14.84 -17.65 -19.16
C LEU A 154 -16.04 -16.68 -19.31
N GLU A 155 -16.90 -16.52 -18.31
CA GLU A 155 -18.19 -15.82 -18.38
C GLU A 155 -18.46 -14.82 -17.23
N ASP A 156 -17.59 -14.70 -16.22
CA ASP A 156 -17.70 -13.61 -15.24
C ASP A 156 -16.89 -12.40 -15.73
N VAL A 157 -17.55 -11.52 -16.49
CA VAL A 157 -16.97 -10.28 -17.06
C VAL A 157 -16.76 -9.24 -15.96
N ALA A 158 -15.88 -9.55 -15.00
CA ALA A 158 -15.35 -8.52 -14.13
C ALA A 158 -14.70 -7.44 -15.03
N PRO A 159 -15.00 -6.15 -14.83
CA PRO A 159 -14.42 -5.10 -15.65
C PRO A 159 -12.90 -5.04 -15.47
N ARG A 160 -12.22 -4.40 -16.42
CA ARG A 160 -10.83 -3.99 -16.19
C ARG A 160 -10.80 -3.03 -15.01
N LEU A 161 -9.75 -3.11 -14.19
CA LEU A 161 -9.60 -2.21 -13.04
C LEU A 161 -9.61 -0.73 -13.45
N SER A 162 -9.09 -0.38 -14.62
CA SER A 162 -9.14 0.98 -15.15
C SER A 162 -10.57 1.46 -15.40
N GLU A 163 -11.44 0.60 -15.94
CA GLU A 163 -12.85 0.90 -16.18
C GLU A 163 -13.59 1.05 -14.86
N LEU A 164 -13.30 0.16 -13.91
CA LEU A 164 -13.86 0.23 -12.56
C LEU A 164 -13.43 1.52 -11.84
N ALA A 165 -12.15 1.86 -11.89
CA ALA A 165 -11.60 3.07 -11.27
C ALA A 165 -12.22 4.34 -11.86
N ALA A 166 -12.51 4.37 -13.16
CA ALA A 166 -13.21 5.49 -13.81
C ALA A 166 -14.65 5.71 -13.31
N THR A 167 -15.25 4.71 -12.64
CA THR A 167 -16.57 4.88 -11.98
C THR A 167 -16.49 5.50 -10.59
N ALA A 168 -15.29 5.67 -10.03
CA ALA A 168 -15.12 6.27 -8.72
C ALA A 168 -15.47 7.76 -8.76
N ARG A 169 -16.01 8.26 -7.65
CA ARG A 169 -16.22 9.70 -7.49
C ARG A 169 -14.84 10.39 -7.38
N PRO A 170 -14.68 11.60 -7.94
CA PRO A 170 -13.45 12.37 -7.75
C PRO A 170 -13.12 12.51 -6.26
N GLY A 171 -11.88 12.18 -5.90
CA GLY A 171 -11.41 12.22 -4.51
C GLY A 171 -11.93 11.09 -3.61
N ALA A 172 -12.62 10.08 -4.14
CA ALA A 172 -12.99 8.90 -3.36
C ALA A 172 -11.75 8.15 -2.86
N ASN A 173 -11.85 7.59 -1.65
CA ASN A 173 -10.89 6.60 -1.18
C ASN A 173 -11.12 5.28 -1.93
N ALA A 174 -10.12 4.41 -1.93
CA ALA A 174 -10.27 3.05 -2.43
C ALA A 174 -9.64 2.03 -1.50
N VAL A 175 -10.18 0.81 -1.51
CA VAL A 175 -9.58 -0.35 -0.86
C VAL A 175 -9.41 -1.42 -1.91
N VAL A 176 -8.20 -1.93 -2.08
CA VAL A 176 -7.95 -3.10 -2.94
C VAL A 176 -7.68 -4.35 -2.10
N ALA A 177 -8.53 -5.36 -2.26
CA ALA A 177 -8.39 -6.67 -1.64
C ALA A 177 -7.57 -7.61 -2.53
N ILE A 178 -6.43 -8.06 -2.03
CA ILE A 178 -5.46 -8.89 -2.74
C ILE A 178 -5.30 -10.22 -1.99
N GLY A 179 -5.58 -11.31 -2.69
CA GLY A 179 -5.54 -12.65 -2.13
C GLY A 179 -4.12 -13.21 -1.94
N PRO A 180 -4.00 -14.35 -1.25
CA PRO A 180 -2.71 -15.04 -1.11
C PRO A 180 -2.28 -15.64 -2.45
N GLU A 181 -1.10 -16.26 -2.50
CA GLU A 181 -0.59 -16.91 -3.72
C GLU A 181 -1.54 -18.00 -4.24
N GLY A 182 -2.27 -18.65 -3.34
CA GLY A 182 -3.31 -19.63 -3.69
C GLY A 182 -4.64 -19.01 -4.14
N GLY A 183 -4.80 -17.69 -4.11
CA GLY A 183 -6.06 -17.01 -4.38
C GLY A 183 -7.10 -17.16 -3.25
N TRP A 184 -8.19 -16.41 -3.40
CA TRP A 184 -9.37 -16.48 -2.53
C TRP A 184 -10.18 -17.76 -2.80
N GLN A 185 -10.81 -18.31 -1.76
CA GLN A 185 -11.83 -19.34 -1.93
C GLN A 185 -13.17 -18.73 -2.32
N ALA A 186 -14.05 -19.53 -2.92
CA ALA A 186 -15.38 -19.09 -3.37
C ALA A 186 -16.20 -18.40 -2.27
N HIS A 187 -16.18 -18.92 -1.04
CA HIS A 187 -16.89 -18.32 0.10
C HIS A 187 -16.27 -16.99 0.56
N GLU A 188 -14.96 -16.79 0.37
CA GLU A 188 -14.27 -15.53 0.70
C GLU A 188 -14.61 -14.46 -0.34
N LEU A 189 -14.62 -14.84 -1.63
CA LEU A 189 -15.05 -13.97 -2.73
C LEU A 189 -16.51 -13.52 -2.53
N ALA A 190 -17.41 -14.47 -2.24
CA ALA A 190 -18.81 -14.18 -1.97
C ALA A 190 -18.97 -13.26 -0.77
N MET A 191 -18.27 -13.51 0.35
CA MET A 191 -18.31 -12.63 1.52
C MET A 191 -17.84 -11.21 1.19
N LEU A 192 -16.69 -11.05 0.53
CA LEU A 192 -16.15 -9.75 0.17
C LEU A 192 -17.12 -8.97 -0.75
N ARG A 193 -17.73 -9.65 -1.73
CA ARG A 193 -18.67 -9.03 -2.67
C ARG A 193 -20.03 -8.73 -2.03
N ASP A 194 -20.66 -9.75 -1.45
CA ASP A 194 -22.08 -9.73 -1.10
C ASP A 194 -22.32 -9.04 0.26
N GLU A 195 -21.36 -9.11 1.18
CA GLU A 195 -21.51 -8.49 2.50
C GLU A 195 -20.82 -7.13 2.65
N PHE A 196 -19.70 -6.94 1.95
CA PHE A 196 -18.87 -5.73 2.06
C PHE A 196 -18.89 -4.87 0.81
N GLY A 197 -19.49 -5.33 -0.29
CA GLY A 197 -19.61 -4.54 -1.52
C GLY A 197 -18.32 -4.43 -2.33
N PHE A 198 -17.33 -5.31 -2.12
CA PHE A 198 -16.14 -5.33 -2.96
C PHE A 198 -16.50 -5.77 -4.39
N ARG A 199 -16.12 -4.95 -5.36
CA ARG A 199 -16.42 -5.16 -6.78
C ARG A 199 -15.25 -5.91 -7.43
N PRO A 200 -15.48 -7.06 -8.08
CA PRO A 200 -14.41 -7.80 -8.75
C PRO A 200 -13.81 -6.98 -9.89
N ALA A 201 -12.49 -7.07 -10.05
CA ALA A 201 -11.75 -6.44 -11.14
C ALA A 201 -10.48 -7.20 -11.49
N HIS A 202 -10.01 -7.02 -12.73
CA HIS A 202 -8.76 -7.60 -13.19
C HIS A 202 -7.86 -6.57 -13.90
N ILE A 203 -6.56 -6.87 -13.98
CA ILE A 203 -5.56 -6.07 -14.72
C ILE A 203 -5.03 -6.82 -15.95
N GLY A 204 -5.65 -7.95 -16.30
CA GLY A 204 -5.37 -8.70 -17.52
C GLY A 204 -5.56 -10.21 -17.33
N ALA A 205 -5.27 -10.97 -18.39
CA ALA A 205 -5.43 -12.41 -18.40
C ALA A 205 -4.31 -13.19 -17.69
N ARG A 206 -3.16 -12.53 -17.45
CA ARG A 206 -2.00 -13.18 -16.83
C ARG A 206 -2.14 -13.21 -15.32
N THR A 207 -1.95 -14.39 -14.72
CA THR A 207 -1.77 -14.50 -13.27
C THR A 207 -0.44 -13.87 -12.91
N LEU A 208 -0.48 -12.87 -12.02
CA LEU A 208 0.71 -12.19 -11.50
C LEU A 208 1.09 -12.78 -10.14
N THR A 209 2.37 -12.69 -9.78
CA THR A 209 2.78 -12.88 -8.39
C THR A 209 2.17 -11.80 -7.52
N THR A 210 2.02 -12.06 -6.22
CA THR A 210 1.46 -11.07 -5.28
C THR A 210 2.23 -9.75 -5.33
N GLU A 211 3.56 -9.77 -5.44
CA GLU A 211 4.37 -8.55 -5.57
C GLU A 211 4.02 -7.74 -6.82
N ALA A 212 3.95 -8.40 -7.97
CA ALA A 212 3.63 -7.74 -9.23
C ALA A 212 2.17 -7.24 -9.25
N ALA A 213 1.25 -8.01 -8.67
CA ALA A 213 -0.15 -7.62 -8.55
C ALA A 213 -0.30 -6.36 -7.69
N VAL A 214 0.31 -6.30 -6.52
CA VAL A 214 0.25 -5.12 -5.63
C VAL A 214 0.67 -3.85 -6.37
N VAL A 215 1.85 -3.85 -7.00
CA VAL A 215 2.37 -2.66 -7.68
C VAL A 215 1.47 -2.26 -8.86
N ALA A 216 1.04 -3.23 -9.68
CA ALA A 216 0.21 -2.95 -10.85
C ALA A 216 -1.20 -2.44 -10.48
N LEU A 217 -1.83 -3.03 -9.47
CA LEU A 217 -3.16 -2.60 -8.99
C LEU A 217 -3.10 -1.19 -8.41
N LEU A 218 -2.07 -0.89 -7.61
CA LEU A 218 -1.86 0.43 -7.03
C LEU A 218 -1.61 1.49 -8.11
N ALA A 219 -0.80 1.19 -9.14
CA ALA A 219 -0.57 2.12 -10.23
C ALA A 219 -1.86 2.51 -10.96
N VAL A 220 -2.69 1.53 -11.31
CA VAL A 220 -3.98 1.78 -11.99
C VAL A 220 -4.95 2.56 -11.10
N LEU A 221 -5.05 2.22 -9.82
CA LEU A 221 -5.92 2.94 -8.89
C LEU A 221 -5.45 4.37 -8.66
N LYS A 222 -4.15 4.61 -8.53
CA LYS A 222 -3.62 5.96 -8.34
C LYS A 222 -3.95 6.85 -9.52
N GLU A 223 -3.73 6.35 -10.74
CA GLU A 223 -4.08 7.06 -11.96
C GLU A 223 -5.59 7.32 -12.04
N GLY A 224 -6.42 6.30 -11.84
CA GLY A 224 -7.87 6.41 -11.96
C GLY A 224 -8.54 7.29 -10.89
N LEU A 225 -7.95 7.39 -9.70
CA LEU A 225 -8.47 8.22 -8.60
C LEU A 225 -7.92 9.65 -8.61
N GLY A 226 -6.99 9.97 -9.52
CA GLY A 226 -6.24 11.23 -9.49
C GLY A 226 -5.39 11.36 -8.21
N ASP A 227 -4.90 10.24 -7.69
CA ASP A 227 -4.08 10.12 -6.48
C ASP A 227 -2.57 10.21 -6.84
N ALA A 228 -2.24 11.15 -7.73
CA ALA A 228 -0.87 11.49 -8.09
C ALA A 228 -0.34 12.58 -7.13
N PRO A 229 0.90 12.45 -6.63
CA PRO A 229 1.54 13.52 -5.87
C PRO A 229 1.78 14.78 -6.71
#